data_AF-A0A445K9Q8-F1
#
_entry.id   AF-A0A445K9Q8-F1
#
_cell.length_a   1.000
_cell.length_b   1.000
_cell.length_c   1.000
_cell.angle_alpha   90.00
_cell.angle_beta   90.00
_cell.angle_gamma   90.00
#
_symmetry.space_group_name_H-M   'P 1'
#
loop_
_entity.id
_entity.type
_entity.pdbx_description
1 polymer ?
#
loop_
_entity_poly.entity_id
_entity_poly.type
_entity_poly.pdbx_seq_one_letter_code
_entity_poly.pdbx_strand_id
1 'polypeptide(L)'
;MEAERPPLPQHNSHTKPLSRLNEYVAKTRVGKWFKLSQRNSTFTTELRAGTATFLTMAYILAVNASILSDSGGTCSVSDCVPLCSDPSIPLSACSGLSLRVIQPDASCKFSPVNPGYAACLENTRKDLIVATIASSLIGCFIMGTFANLPLGLAPGMGSNAYFAYTVVGFHGSGNVSYQSALAAVFIEGAIFLLVSAIGLRAKLAKLVPKPVRISSSAGIGLFLAFIGLQSNQGIGLIGYSASTLVTLGACPTSSRASLAPVLTAANGTVSLLPGGTVSGDILCLKDRMESPTLWLGLVGFIIIAYCLAKNIKGAMIYGIVFVTVVSWFRGTKVTAFPNTDAGNSAHEYFKKVVDVHTIKTTAGALSFKNIGKGYFWEAVVTFLYVDILDTTGTLYSMARFAGFTDDKGGFEGQYFAFMSDATSIVVGSLLGTSPVTAFIESSTGIREGGRTGITALTVAAYFFLAFFFTPLLASIPAWAVGPPLILVGVLMMRSVVEIDWEDMREAIPAFVTLILMPLTYSIAYGLIGGIGTYIVLNLWDWGWEGLGHFGLVKKMKKTTTTTTTAMANSDEDSHHHHNGVNGVLQNQHSPQNPTAKALQLEP
;
A
#
# COMPACT_ATOMS: atom_id res chain seq x y z
N MET A 1 -7.41 -18.07 52.59
CA MET A 1 -7.33 -16.64 52.99
C MET A 1 -7.68 -15.83 51.75
N GLU A 2 -8.98 -15.57 51.60
CA GLU A 2 -9.55 -14.67 50.59
C GLU A 2 -8.97 -13.26 50.82
N ALA A 3 -8.36 -12.66 49.81
CA ALA A 3 -8.00 -11.24 49.85
C ALA A 3 -9.20 -10.42 49.32
N GLU A 4 -9.86 -9.70 50.22
CA GLU A 4 -10.92 -8.74 49.88
C GLU A 4 -10.41 -7.69 48.89
N ARG A 5 -11.11 -7.56 47.76
CA ARG A 5 -10.94 -6.45 46.83
C ARG A 5 -11.55 -5.18 47.43
N PRO A 6 -10.88 -4.02 47.37
CA PRO A 6 -11.43 -2.77 47.90
C PRO A 6 -12.69 -2.35 47.14
N PRO A 7 -13.67 -1.69 47.80
CA PRO A 7 -14.92 -1.31 47.19
C PRO A 7 -14.73 -0.21 46.14
N LEU A 8 -15.51 -0.29 45.06
CA LEU A 8 -15.56 0.70 43.98
C LEU A 8 -15.92 2.10 44.52
N PRO A 9 -15.27 3.18 44.05
CA PRO A 9 -15.64 4.53 44.44
C PRO A 9 -17.07 4.85 43.98
N GLN A 10 -17.93 5.29 44.90
CA GLN A 10 -19.25 5.82 44.60
C GLN A 10 -19.10 7.10 43.76
N HIS A 11 -19.54 7.04 42.51
CA HIS A 11 -19.40 8.14 41.56
C HIS A 11 -20.53 9.16 41.77
N ASN A 12 -20.16 10.35 42.27
CA ASN A 12 -21.05 11.49 42.45
C ASN A 12 -21.75 11.92 41.14
N SER A 13 -22.99 12.35 41.33
CA SER A 13 -24.05 12.64 40.36
C SER A 13 -23.86 13.94 39.57
N HIS A 14 -22.96 13.95 38.59
CA HIS A 14 -23.09 14.79 37.39
C HIS A 14 -22.50 14.03 36.19
N THR A 15 -23.16 12.94 35.80
CA THR A 15 -22.79 12.18 34.59
C THR A 15 -22.99 13.07 33.36
N LYS A 16 -21.88 13.49 32.76
CA LYS A 16 -21.84 14.22 31.49
C LYS A 16 -22.76 13.51 30.47
N PRO A 17 -23.47 14.23 29.59
CA PRO A 17 -24.42 13.63 28.65
C PRO A 17 -23.81 12.48 27.83
N LEU A 18 -22.53 12.59 27.48
CA LEU A 18 -21.75 11.55 26.80
C LEU A 18 -21.62 10.25 27.62
N SER A 19 -21.45 10.31 28.94
CA SER A 19 -21.33 9.10 29.76
C SER A 19 -22.66 8.36 29.87
N ARG A 20 -23.78 9.10 29.96
CA ARG A 20 -25.14 8.52 29.95
C ARG A 20 -25.44 7.81 28.63
N LEU A 21 -25.09 8.41 27.50
CA LEU A 21 -25.22 7.78 26.18
C LEU A 21 -24.39 6.50 26.09
N ASN A 22 -23.13 6.54 26.55
CA ASN A 22 -22.24 5.38 26.53
C ASN A 22 -22.76 4.22 27.38
N GLU A 23 -23.21 4.49 28.61
CA GLU A 23 -23.80 3.47 29.48
C GLU A 23 -25.11 2.92 28.92
N TYR A 24 -25.94 3.77 28.32
CA TYR A 24 -27.18 3.35 27.67
C TYR A 24 -26.88 2.40 26.51
N VAL A 25 -26.03 2.81 25.56
CA VAL A 25 -25.68 2.01 24.39
C VAL A 25 -25.01 0.70 24.80
N ALA A 26 -24.13 0.70 25.80
CA ALA A 26 -23.48 -0.52 26.30
C ALA A 26 -24.49 -1.56 26.82
N LYS A 27 -25.61 -1.13 27.41
CA LYS A 27 -26.68 -2.03 27.90
C LYS A 27 -27.61 -2.55 26.81
N THR A 28 -27.67 -1.89 25.65
CA THR A 28 -28.51 -2.31 24.53
C THR A 28 -28.02 -3.61 23.88
N ARG A 29 -28.88 -4.20 23.02
CA ARG A 29 -28.50 -5.36 22.19
C ARG A 29 -27.29 -5.08 21.31
N VAL A 30 -27.18 -3.86 20.78
CA VAL A 30 -26.04 -3.42 19.95
C VAL A 30 -24.75 -3.43 20.76
N GLY A 31 -24.73 -2.82 21.95
CA GLY A 31 -23.54 -2.80 22.80
C GLY A 31 -23.09 -4.18 23.28
N LYS A 32 -24.04 -5.08 23.55
CA LYS A 32 -23.76 -6.48 23.89
C LYS A 32 -23.17 -7.26 22.71
N TRP A 33 -23.73 -7.09 21.51
CA TRP A 33 -23.23 -7.77 20.32
C TRP A 33 -21.81 -7.34 19.94
N PHE A 34 -21.52 -6.04 20.00
CA PHE A 34 -20.17 -5.50 19.77
C PHE A 34 -19.21 -5.72 20.94
N LYS A 35 -19.67 -6.30 22.06
CA LYS A 35 -18.87 -6.57 23.26
C LYS A 35 -18.19 -5.31 23.84
N LEU A 36 -18.85 -4.14 23.77
CA LEU A 36 -18.27 -2.84 24.19
C LEU A 36 -17.65 -2.88 25.60
N SER A 37 -18.40 -3.37 26.58
CA SER A 37 -17.93 -3.47 27.97
C SER A 37 -16.79 -4.48 28.15
N GLN A 38 -16.78 -5.57 27.39
CA GLN A 38 -15.73 -6.61 27.48
C GLN A 38 -14.42 -6.14 26.83
N ARG A 39 -14.52 -5.29 25.81
CA ARG A 39 -13.38 -4.74 25.08
C ARG A 39 -12.92 -3.37 25.60
N ASN A 40 -13.37 -2.97 26.79
CA ASN A 40 -13.03 -1.72 27.45
C ASN A 40 -13.17 -0.48 26.53
N SER A 41 -14.22 -0.45 25.71
CA SER A 41 -14.49 0.65 24.77
C SER A 41 -15.89 1.24 24.98
N THR A 42 -16.07 2.47 24.50
CA THR A 42 -17.34 3.20 24.58
C THR A 42 -17.84 3.58 23.19
N PHE A 43 -19.16 3.75 23.04
CA PHE A 43 -19.75 4.12 21.75
C PHE A 43 -19.14 5.41 21.17
N THR A 44 -18.92 6.43 22.00
CA THR A 44 -18.29 7.68 21.57
C THR A 44 -16.83 7.52 21.19
N THR A 45 -16.11 6.61 21.86
CA THR A 45 -14.71 6.29 21.51
C THR A 45 -14.65 5.63 20.15
N GLU A 46 -15.54 4.67 19.87
CA GLU A 46 -15.61 3.99 18.58
C GLU A 46 -15.98 4.94 17.43
N LEU A 47 -16.92 5.87 17.65
CA LEU A 47 -17.26 6.88 16.64
C LEU A 47 -16.05 7.79 16.33
N ARG A 48 -15.33 8.22 17.37
CA ARG A 48 -14.12 9.04 17.22
C ARG A 48 -13.00 8.26 16.53
N ALA A 49 -12.82 6.99 16.89
CA ALA A 49 -11.85 6.10 16.28
C ALA A 49 -12.16 5.89 14.80
N GLY A 50 -13.42 5.62 14.45
CA GLY A 50 -13.84 5.44 13.06
C GLY A 50 -13.70 6.72 12.24
N THR A 51 -13.97 7.86 12.85
CA THR A 51 -13.68 9.17 12.24
C THR A 51 -12.18 9.30 11.96
N ALA A 52 -11.32 9.01 12.93
CA ALA A 52 -9.87 9.09 12.75
C ALA A 52 -9.39 8.15 11.63
N THR A 53 -9.85 6.89 11.64
CA THR A 53 -9.54 5.91 10.59
C THR A 53 -9.97 6.40 9.21
N PHE A 54 -11.22 6.84 9.05
CA PHE A 54 -11.71 7.36 7.78
C PHE A 54 -10.88 8.56 7.32
N LEU A 55 -10.61 9.51 8.22
CA LEU A 55 -9.84 10.69 7.86
C LEU A 55 -8.42 10.32 7.39
N THR A 56 -7.80 9.29 7.98
CA THR A 56 -6.50 8.80 7.49
C THR A 56 -6.57 8.03 6.19
N MET A 57 -7.69 7.38 5.89
CA MET A 57 -7.89 6.59 4.67
C MET A 57 -8.47 7.41 3.51
N ALA A 58 -9.06 8.58 3.77
CA ALA A 58 -9.85 9.35 2.80
C ALA A 58 -9.10 9.69 1.50
N TYR A 59 -7.77 9.74 1.54
CA TYR A 59 -6.95 9.93 0.35
C TYR A 59 -7.23 8.85 -0.71
N ILE A 60 -7.57 7.63 -0.32
CA ILE A 60 -7.79 6.49 -1.23
C ILE A 60 -8.81 6.78 -2.33
N LEU A 61 -9.79 7.63 -2.01
CA LEU A 61 -10.84 8.05 -2.93
C LEU A 61 -10.27 8.71 -4.18
N ALA A 62 -9.20 9.51 -4.03
CA ALA A 62 -8.52 10.13 -5.16
C ALA A 62 -7.44 9.22 -5.76
N VAL A 63 -6.65 8.56 -4.91
CA VAL A 63 -5.45 7.85 -5.36
C VAL A 63 -5.78 6.59 -6.14
N ASN A 64 -6.75 5.82 -5.66
CA ASN A 64 -7.13 4.58 -6.33
C ASN A 64 -7.58 4.84 -7.77
N ALA A 65 -8.46 5.83 -7.94
CA ALA A 65 -8.96 6.25 -9.24
C ALA A 65 -7.85 6.80 -10.15
N SER A 66 -6.89 7.55 -9.60
CA SER A 66 -5.77 8.10 -10.36
C SER A 66 -4.86 6.98 -10.89
N ILE A 67 -4.45 6.04 -10.05
CA ILE A 67 -3.60 4.91 -10.44
C ILE A 67 -4.30 4.00 -11.46
N LEU A 68 -5.57 3.65 -11.23
CA LEU A 68 -6.30 2.80 -12.18
C LEU A 68 -6.59 3.49 -13.51
N SER A 69 -6.77 4.81 -13.51
CA SER A 69 -6.93 5.55 -14.77
C SER A 69 -5.66 5.57 -15.62
N ASP A 70 -4.47 5.50 -15.02
CA ASP A 70 -3.19 5.41 -15.75
C ASP A 70 -3.08 4.11 -16.56
N SER A 71 -3.73 3.04 -16.14
CA SER A 71 -3.76 1.79 -16.90
C SER A 71 -4.62 1.90 -18.16
N GLY A 72 -5.28 3.03 -18.38
CA GLY A 72 -6.25 3.23 -19.45
C GLY A 72 -7.68 2.83 -19.10
N GLY A 73 -7.89 2.18 -17.95
CA GLY A 73 -9.21 1.69 -17.53
C GLY A 73 -9.91 0.86 -18.62
N THR A 74 -11.20 1.11 -18.81
CA THR A 74 -11.99 0.48 -19.88
C THR A 74 -11.84 1.15 -21.24
N CYS A 75 -11.09 2.25 -21.34
CA CYS A 75 -10.95 3.03 -22.56
C CYS A 75 -10.09 2.33 -23.61
N SER A 76 -10.48 2.45 -24.87
CA SER A 76 -9.81 1.81 -26.00
C SER A 76 -9.62 2.80 -27.17
N VAL A 77 -9.03 2.31 -28.26
CA VAL A 77 -8.83 3.11 -29.49
C VAL A 77 -10.17 3.57 -30.09
N SER A 78 -11.28 2.87 -29.80
CA SER A 78 -12.63 3.26 -30.24
C SER A 78 -13.11 4.59 -29.66
N ASP A 79 -12.56 5.00 -28.52
CA ASP A 79 -12.96 6.23 -27.82
C ASP A 79 -12.19 7.46 -28.35
N CYS A 80 -11.18 7.22 -29.19
CA CYS A 80 -10.43 8.28 -29.84
C CYS A 80 -11.26 8.93 -30.95
N VAL A 81 -11.19 10.26 -31.04
CA VAL A 81 -11.84 11.03 -32.11
C VAL A 81 -10.87 11.26 -33.27
N PRO A 82 -11.33 11.26 -34.53
CA PRO A 82 -10.49 11.64 -35.66
C PRO A 82 -10.05 13.10 -35.52
N LEU A 83 -8.80 13.38 -35.92
CA LEU A 83 -8.19 14.71 -35.83
C LEU A 83 -7.75 15.20 -37.21
N CYS A 84 -7.69 16.51 -37.40
CA CYS A 84 -7.06 17.08 -38.59
C CYS A 84 -5.52 17.06 -38.43
N SER A 85 -4.79 17.03 -39.54
CA SER A 85 -3.32 17.12 -39.53
C SER A 85 -2.80 18.42 -38.93
N ASP A 86 -3.61 19.48 -38.97
CA ASP A 86 -3.39 20.70 -38.18
C ASP A 86 -4.32 20.67 -36.96
N PRO A 87 -3.78 20.59 -35.72
CA PRO A 87 -4.58 20.52 -34.50
C PRO A 87 -5.35 21.81 -34.18
N SER A 88 -5.05 22.93 -34.84
CA SER A 88 -5.78 24.19 -34.67
C SER A 88 -7.08 24.25 -35.47
N ILE A 89 -7.30 23.30 -36.40
CA ILE A 89 -8.42 23.30 -37.32
C ILE A 89 -9.46 22.24 -36.90
N PRO A 90 -10.74 22.62 -36.69
CA PRO A 90 -11.78 21.66 -36.37
C PRO A 90 -12.03 20.70 -37.54
N LEU A 91 -12.43 19.46 -37.24
CA LEU A 91 -12.61 18.39 -38.23
C LEU A 91 -13.54 18.80 -39.39
N SER A 92 -14.57 19.61 -39.11
CA SER A 92 -15.52 20.14 -40.11
C SER A 92 -14.88 21.07 -41.14
N ALA A 93 -13.74 21.69 -40.80
CA ALA A 93 -12.98 22.58 -41.67
C ALA A 93 -11.70 21.93 -42.22
N CYS A 94 -11.48 20.64 -41.95
CA CYS A 94 -10.33 19.88 -42.44
C CYS A 94 -10.53 19.47 -43.91
N SER A 95 -10.54 20.46 -44.81
CA SER A 95 -10.74 20.27 -46.24
C SER A 95 -9.80 21.21 -47.01
N GLY A 96 -8.67 20.68 -47.47
CA GLY A 96 -7.66 21.43 -48.23
C GLY A 96 -6.58 20.52 -48.80
N LEU A 97 -5.82 20.99 -49.81
CA LEU A 97 -4.79 20.19 -50.49
C LEU A 97 -3.64 19.72 -49.58
N SER A 98 -3.42 20.40 -48.45
CA SER A 98 -2.37 20.11 -47.46
C SER A 98 -2.91 19.58 -46.12
N LEU A 99 -4.24 19.41 -45.99
CA LEU A 99 -4.89 18.95 -44.77
C LEU A 99 -5.42 17.54 -44.96
N ARG A 100 -5.11 16.66 -44.01
CA ARG A 100 -5.60 15.27 -44.01
C ARG A 100 -6.27 14.94 -42.68
N VAL A 101 -7.36 14.18 -42.75
CA VAL A 101 -7.98 13.58 -41.56
C VAL A 101 -7.15 12.39 -41.13
N ILE A 102 -6.66 12.43 -39.89
CA ILE A 102 -5.92 11.36 -39.24
C ILE A 102 -6.94 10.50 -38.50
N GLN A 103 -7.08 9.25 -38.94
CA GLN A 103 -7.88 8.26 -38.23
C GLN A 103 -7.14 7.79 -36.98
N PRO A 104 -7.85 7.56 -35.87
CA PRO A 104 -7.23 7.13 -34.63
C PRO A 104 -6.66 5.71 -34.76
N ASP A 105 -5.42 5.54 -34.30
CA ASP A 105 -4.72 4.27 -34.18
C ASP A 105 -4.32 4.04 -32.71
N ALA A 106 -3.59 2.96 -32.43
CA ALA A 106 -3.15 2.66 -31.06
C ALA A 106 -2.28 3.77 -30.43
N SER A 107 -1.67 4.64 -31.24
CA SER A 107 -0.87 5.77 -30.75
C SER A 107 -1.73 6.85 -30.08
N CYS A 108 -3.05 6.90 -30.35
CA CYS A 108 -3.96 7.91 -29.82
C CYS A 108 -4.07 7.93 -28.28
N LYS A 109 -3.67 6.82 -27.63
CA LYS A 109 -3.65 6.68 -26.17
C LYS A 109 -2.47 7.39 -25.50
N PHE A 110 -1.40 7.65 -26.26
CA PHE A 110 -0.14 8.16 -25.74
C PHE A 110 0.05 9.63 -26.11
N SER A 111 1.01 10.29 -25.47
CA SER A 111 1.19 11.74 -25.65
C SER A 111 1.67 12.09 -27.06
N PRO A 112 1.09 13.11 -27.71
CA PRO A 112 -0.04 13.95 -27.25
C PRO A 112 -1.37 13.20 -27.27
N VAL A 113 -2.02 13.12 -26.11
CA VAL A 113 -3.19 12.25 -25.90
C VAL A 113 -4.40 12.79 -26.66
N ASN A 114 -5.11 11.89 -27.35
CA ASN A 114 -6.31 12.25 -28.10
C ASN A 114 -7.41 12.81 -27.16
N PRO A 115 -8.10 13.92 -27.52
CA PRO A 115 -9.14 14.52 -26.68
C PRO A 115 -10.29 13.56 -26.32
N GLY A 116 -10.69 12.68 -27.25
CA GLY A 116 -11.74 11.68 -27.00
C GLY A 116 -11.32 10.64 -25.97
N TYR A 117 -10.09 10.16 -26.08
CA TYR A 117 -9.51 9.23 -25.10
C TYR A 117 -9.34 9.89 -23.73
N ALA A 118 -8.87 11.14 -23.67
CA ALA A 118 -8.76 11.89 -22.43
C ALA A 118 -10.11 12.08 -21.73
N ALA A 119 -11.18 12.35 -22.49
CA ALA A 119 -12.54 12.44 -21.96
C ALA A 119 -13.04 11.09 -21.42
N CYS A 120 -12.74 9.97 -22.12
CA CYS A 120 -13.04 8.63 -21.62
C CYS A 120 -12.29 8.34 -20.30
N LEU A 121 -11.01 8.70 -20.20
CA LEU A 121 -10.24 8.54 -18.97
C LEU A 121 -10.81 9.35 -17.83
N GLU A 122 -11.25 10.59 -18.07
CA GLU A 122 -11.87 11.43 -17.05
C GLU A 122 -13.17 10.81 -16.54
N ASN A 123 -14.01 10.27 -17.43
CA ASN A 123 -15.22 9.56 -17.04
C ASN A 123 -14.91 8.28 -16.26
N THR A 124 -13.91 7.51 -16.71
CA THR A 124 -13.47 6.30 -16.02
C THR A 124 -12.92 6.62 -14.63
N ARG A 125 -12.15 7.71 -14.48
CA ARG A 125 -11.67 8.19 -13.18
C ARG A 125 -12.84 8.50 -12.24
N LYS A 126 -13.90 9.15 -12.73
CA LYS A 126 -15.13 9.42 -11.93
C LYS A 126 -15.82 8.12 -11.51
N ASP A 127 -15.99 7.17 -12.43
CA ASP A 127 -16.54 5.84 -12.16
C ASP A 127 -15.74 5.11 -11.06
N LEU A 128 -14.41 5.17 -11.13
CA LEU A 128 -13.51 4.52 -10.18
C LEU A 128 -13.59 5.11 -8.78
N ILE A 129 -13.83 6.42 -8.63
CA ILE A 129 -14.08 7.03 -7.31
C ILE A 129 -15.33 6.41 -6.70
N VAL A 130 -16.41 6.31 -7.47
CA VAL A 130 -17.69 5.73 -7.02
C VAL A 130 -17.54 4.24 -6.72
N ALA A 131 -16.81 3.48 -7.55
CA ALA A 131 -16.49 2.08 -7.32
C ALA A 131 -15.66 1.87 -6.03
N THR A 132 -14.70 2.77 -5.76
CA THR A 132 -13.90 2.78 -4.53
C THR A 132 -14.82 2.98 -3.32
N ILE A 133 -15.69 3.99 -3.36
CA ILE A 133 -16.63 4.28 -2.27
C ILE A 133 -17.55 3.09 -2.00
N ALA A 134 -18.17 2.54 -3.05
CA ALA A 134 -19.12 1.44 -2.93
C ALA A 134 -18.48 0.16 -2.41
N SER A 135 -17.31 -0.21 -2.94
CA SER A 135 -16.60 -1.41 -2.49
C SER A 135 -16.08 -1.28 -1.06
N SER A 136 -15.50 -0.13 -0.69
CA SER A 136 -15.09 0.17 0.68
C SER A 136 -16.25 0.19 1.67
N LEU A 137 -17.40 0.78 1.28
CA LEU A 137 -18.61 0.81 2.09
C LEU A 137 -19.06 -0.60 2.45
N ILE A 138 -19.19 -1.47 1.45
CA ILE A 138 -19.64 -2.85 1.63
C ILE A 138 -18.62 -3.63 2.47
N GLY A 139 -17.33 -3.50 2.17
CA GLY A 139 -16.28 -4.19 2.92
C GLY A 139 -16.18 -3.76 4.38
N CYS A 140 -16.20 -2.46 4.66
CA CYS A 140 -16.23 -1.93 6.01
C CYS A 140 -17.49 -2.34 6.77
N PHE A 141 -18.63 -2.40 6.08
CA PHE A 141 -19.90 -2.84 6.68
C PHE A 141 -19.84 -4.32 7.09
N ILE A 142 -19.36 -5.20 6.22
CA ILE A 142 -19.23 -6.64 6.51
C ILE A 142 -18.19 -6.87 7.62
N MET A 143 -17.05 -6.18 7.58
CA MET A 143 -16.00 -6.28 8.60
C MET A 143 -16.49 -5.79 9.97
N GLY A 144 -17.19 -4.65 9.97
CA GLY A 144 -17.78 -4.09 11.18
C GLY A 144 -18.83 -5.01 11.76
N THR A 145 -19.74 -5.53 10.92
CA THR A 145 -20.82 -6.38 11.41
C THR A 145 -20.36 -7.78 11.79
N PHE A 146 -19.79 -8.55 10.88
CA PHE A 146 -19.57 -9.99 11.11
C PHE A 146 -18.26 -10.29 11.85
N ALA A 147 -17.17 -9.60 11.50
CA ALA A 147 -15.88 -9.83 12.18
C ALA A 147 -15.80 -9.09 13.52
N ASN A 148 -16.57 -8.01 13.69
CA ASN A 148 -16.51 -7.12 14.84
C ASN A 148 -15.06 -6.66 15.08
N LEU A 149 -14.38 -6.14 14.05
CA LEU A 149 -13.01 -5.62 14.17
C LEU A 149 -12.95 -4.15 13.75
N PRO A 150 -12.08 -3.33 14.37
CA PRO A 150 -11.99 -1.89 14.11
C PRO A 150 -11.17 -1.57 12.85
N LEU A 151 -11.39 -2.33 11.77
CA LEU A 151 -10.57 -2.28 10.56
C LEU A 151 -11.38 -1.75 9.37
N GLY A 152 -10.85 -0.72 8.72
CA GLY A 152 -11.38 -0.22 7.45
C GLY A 152 -10.86 -1.07 6.28
N LEU A 153 -11.72 -1.28 5.29
CA LEU A 153 -11.39 -1.95 4.04
C LEU A 153 -11.47 -0.97 2.88
N ALA A 154 -10.47 -0.99 2.02
CA ALA A 154 -10.45 -0.20 0.79
C ALA A 154 -9.54 -0.86 -0.28
N PRO A 155 -9.62 -0.43 -1.54
CA PRO A 155 -8.73 -0.93 -2.59
C PRO A 155 -7.25 -0.88 -2.19
N GLY A 156 -6.59 -2.03 -2.14
CA GLY A 156 -5.23 -2.19 -1.66
C GLY A 156 -4.24 -1.43 -2.54
N MET A 157 -3.51 -0.48 -1.96
CA MET A 157 -2.65 0.43 -2.72
C MET A 157 -1.52 -0.28 -3.46
N GLY A 158 -0.93 -1.31 -2.84
CA GLY A 158 0.07 -2.15 -3.48
C GLY A 158 -0.50 -2.97 -4.64
N SER A 159 -1.58 -3.71 -4.38
CA SER A 159 -2.30 -4.52 -5.36
C SER A 159 -2.83 -3.68 -6.53
N ASN A 160 -3.24 -2.44 -6.26
CA ASN A 160 -3.67 -1.48 -7.27
C ASN A 160 -2.53 -1.08 -8.21
N ALA A 161 -1.37 -0.69 -7.68
CA ALA A 161 -0.22 -0.34 -8.51
C ALA A 161 0.27 -1.55 -9.33
N TYR A 162 0.28 -2.76 -8.74
CA TYR A 162 0.58 -3.99 -9.47
C TYR A 162 -0.43 -4.24 -10.61
N PHE A 163 -1.73 -4.09 -10.32
CA PHE A 163 -2.79 -4.21 -11.31
C PHE A 163 -2.59 -3.23 -12.48
N ALA A 164 -2.40 -1.95 -12.17
CA ALA A 164 -2.37 -0.89 -13.17
C ALA A 164 -1.10 -0.92 -14.02
N TYR A 165 0.06 -1.14 -13.40
CA TYR A 165 1.33 -0.93 -14.08
C TYR A 165 2.04 -2.24 -14.49
N THR A 166 1.81 -3.35 -13.78
CA THR A 166 2.46 -4.63 -14.11
C THR A 166 1.56 -5.51 -14.97
N VAL A 167 0.27 -5.63 -14.62
CA VAL A 167 -0.66 -6.54 -15.33
C VAL A 167 -1.23 -5.87 -16.57
N VAL A 168 -1.88 -4.72 -16.39
CA VAL A 168 -2.52 -3.98 -17.48
C VAL A 168 -1.51 -3.11 -18.24
N GLY A 169 -0.56 -2.53 -17.52
CA GLY A 169 0.41 -1.59 -18.08
C GLY A 169 -0.19 -0.21 -18.37
N PHE A 170 0.69 0.78 -18.52
CA PHE A 170 0.30 2.16 -18.78
C PHE A 170 -0.50 2.27 -20.09
N HIS A 171 -1.73 2.80 -20.01
CA HIS A 171 -2.73 2.84 -21.10
C HIS A 171 -2.99 1.49 -21.80
N GLY A 172 -2.84 0.38 -21.08
CA GLY A 172 -3.06 -0.96 -21.61
C GLY A 172 -1.91 -1.47 -22.48
N SER A 173 -0.67 -1.04 -22.19
CA SER A 173 0.55 -1.51 -22.88
C SER A 173 0.95 -2.94 -22.50
N GLY A 174 0.35 -3.51 -21.45
CA GLY A 174 0.62 -4.87 -20.97
C GLY A 174 -0.08 -5.96 -21.78
N ASN A 175 0.22 -7.22 -21.43
CA ASN A 175 -0.33 -8.39 -22.13
C ASN A 175 -1.79 -8.69 -21.77
N VAL A 176 -2.31 -8.10 -20.68
CA VAL A 176 -3.65 -8.35 -20.16
C VAL A 176 -4.45 -7.06 -20.25
N SER A 177 -5.64 -7.10 -20.86
CA SER A 177 -6.53 -5.95 -20.86
C SER A 177 -7.11 -5.69 -19.46
N TYR A 178 -7.53 -4.45 -19.19
CA TYR A 178 -8.17 -4.07 -17.93
C TYR A 178 -9.33 -5.00 -17.55
N GLN A 179 -10.21 -5.32 -18.51
CA GLN A 179 -11.37 -6.19 -18.28
C GLN A 179 -10.98 -7.63 -17.96
N SER A 180 -9.89 -8.14 -18.56
CA SER A 180 -9.36 -9.47 -18.23
C SER A 180 -8.64 -9.47 -16.89
N ALA A 181 -7.95 -8.39 -16.53
CA ALA A 181 -7.35 -8.26 -15.21
C ALA A 181 -8.44 -8.21 -14.11
N LEU A 182 -9.55 -7.48 -14.32
CA LEU A 182 -10.70 -7.52 -13.41
C LEU A 182 -11.31 -8.91 -13.28
N ALA A 183 -11.41 -9.66 -14.40
CA ALA A 183 -11.88 -11.05 -14.36
C ALA A 183 -10.93 -11.96 -13.58
N ALA A 184 -9.62 -11.73 -13.66
CA ALA A 184 -8.64 -12.44 -12.86
C ALA A 184 -8.83 -12.15 -11.35
N VAL A 185 -9.00 -10.88 -10.97
CA VAL A 185 -9.29 -10.46 -9.59
C VAL A 185 -10.61 -11.04 -9.09
N PHE A 186 -11.65 -11.10 -9.94
CA PHE A 186 -12.92 -11.71 -9.57
C PHE A 186 -12.78 -13.21 -9.26
N ILE A 187 -12.05 -13.96 -10.10
CA ILE A 187 -11.78 -15.39 -9.89
C ILE A 187 -10.92 -15.58 -8.63
N GLU A 188 -9.91 -14.75 -8.46
CA GLU A 188 -9.04 -14.76 -7.28
C GLU A 188 -9.84 -14.51 -5.99
N GLY A 189 -10.67 -13.47 -5.95
CA GLY A 189 -11.59 -13.20 -4.83
C GLY A 189 -12.55 -14.35 -4.55
N ALA A 190 -13.07 -15.02 -5.59
CA ALA A 190 -13.93 -16.19 -5.43
C ALA A 190 -13.18 -17.40 -4.85
N ILE A 191 -11.97 -17.68 -5.35
CA ILE A 191 -11.08 -18.70 -4.79
C ILE A 191 -10.77 -18.36 -3.32
N PHE A 192 -10.50 -17.08 -3.02
CA PHE A 192 -10.25 -16.64 -1.65
C PHE A 192 -11.40 -16.84 -0.73
N LEU A 193 -12.61 -16.53 -1.20
CA LEU A 193 -13.81 -16.69 -0.41
C LEU A 193 -14.04 -18.17 -0.09
N LEU A 194 -13.84 -19.07 -1.06
CA LEU A 194 -13.93 -20.52 -0.87
C LEU A 194 -12.88 -21.05 0.10
N VAL A 195 -11.61 -20.68 -0.08
CA VAL A 195 -10.49 -21.10 0.78
C VAL A 195 -10.66 -20.57 2.20
N SER A 196 -11.16 -19.33 2.35
CA SER A 196 -11.50 -18.74 3.64
C SER A 196 -12.66 -19.49 4.28
N ALA A 197 -13.70 -19.82 3.52
CA ALA A 197 -14.87 -20.54 4.00
C ALA A 197 -14.56 -21.97 4.50
N ILE A 198 -13.58 -22.64 3.91
CA ILE A 198 -13.11 -23.97 4.34
C ILE A 198 -12.18 -23.87 5.58
N GLY A 199 -11.73 -22.66 5.95
CA GLY A 199 -10.80 -22.44 7.05
C GLY A 199 -9.33 -22.80 6.71
N LEU A 200 -9.03 -23.01 5.44
CA LEU A 200 -7.67 -23.37 4.98
C LEU A 200 -6.73 -22.15 4.95
N ARG A 201 -7.27 -20.92 4.92
CA ARG A 201 -6.47 -19.68 4.83
C ARG A 201 -5.50 -19.49 6.00
N ALA A 202 -5.91 -19.81 7.22
CA ALA A 202 -5.01 -19.73 8.39
C ALA A 202 -3.82 -20.69 8.31
N LYS A 203 -3.99 -21.83 7.61
CA LYS A 203 -2.87 -22.76 7.35
C LYS A 203 -1.95 -22.24 6.25
N LEU A 204 -2.51 -21.68 5.17
CA LEU A 204 -1.74 -21.04 4.09
C LEU A 204 -0.90 -19.87 4.61
N ALA A 205 -1.49 -19.03 5.46
CA ALA A 205 -0.81 -17.93 6.14
C ALA A 205 0.41 -18.36 6.99
N LYS A 206 0.42 -19.61 7.48
CA LYS A 206 1.53 -20.19 8.25
C LYS A 206 2.63 -20.79 7.38
N LEU A 207 2.37 -21.03 6.08
CA LEU A 207 3.39 -21.50 5.13
C LEU A 207 4.39 -20.41 4.75
N VAL A 208 4.00 -19.15 4.92
CA VAL A 208 4.85 -18.01 4.58
C VAL A 208 5.90 -17.82 5.69
N PRO A 209 7.19 -17.74 5.34
CA PRO A 209 8.24 -17.44 6.30
C PRO A 209 7.94 -16.14 7.07
N LYS A 210 8.11 -16.18 8.39
CA LYS A 210 7.95 -15.02 9.28
C LYS A 210 8.73 -13.78 8.79
N PRO A 211 10.02 -13.84 8.41
CA PRO A 211 10.76 -12.66 7.96
C PRO A 211 10.17 -12.03 6.69
N VAL A 212 9.74 -12.86 5.72
CA VAL A 212 9.10 -12.37 4.49
C VAL A 212 7.75 -11.75 4.83
N ARG A 213 6.91 -12.40 5.64
CA ARG A 213 5.59 -11.88 6.02
C ARG A 213 5.67 -10.51 6.69
N ILE A 214 6.64 -10.30 7.58
CA ILE A 214 6.82 -9.02 8.28
C ILE A 214 7.38 -7.96 7.33
N SER A 215 8.47 -8.27 6.61
CA SER A 215 9.11 -7.35 5.66
C SER A 215 8.20 -6.97 4.48
N SER A 216 7.26 -7.83 4.08
CA SER A 216 6.29 -7.55 3.00
C SER A 216 5.57 -6.22 3.22
N SER A 217 5.09 -5.97 4.45
CA SER A 217 4.38 -4.73 4.79
C SER A 217 5.26 -3.49 4.59
N ALA A 218 6.50 -3.52 5.06
CA ALA A 218 7.44 -2.41 4.92
C ALA A 218 7.92 -2.24 3.47
N GLY A 219 8.06 -3.33 2.71
CA GLY A 219 8.40 -3.30 1.29
C GLY A 219 7.29 -2.66 0.45
N ILE A 220 6.02 -2.98 0.75
CA ILE A 220 4.86 -2.30 0.16
C ILE A 220 4.90 -0.81 0.52
N GLY A 221 5.19 -0.46 1.78
CA GLY A 221 5.36 0.93 2.22
C GLY A 221 6.45 1.68 1.45
N LEU A 222 7.62 1.06 1.24
CA LEU A 222 8.70 1.61 0.43
C LEU A 222 8.28 1.81 -1.04
N PHE A 223 7.55 0.86 -1.60
CA PHE A 223 7.01 0.97 -2.95
C PHE A 223 5.99 2.13 -3.08
N LEU A 224 5.11 2.31 -2.11
CA LEU A 224 4.18 3.45 -2.09
C LEU A 224 4.91 4.78 -1.92
N ALA A 225 5.93 4.84 -1.06
CA ALA A 225 6.77 6.03 -0.93
C ALA A 225 7.49 6.35 -2.24
N PHE A 226 7.97 5.33 -2.95
CA PHE A 226 8.57 5.48 -4.27
C PHE A 226 7.58 6.06 -5.29
N ILE A 227 6.34 5.55 -5.34
CA ILE A 227 5.26 6.12 -6.18
C ILE A 227 4.97 7.58 -5.80
N GLY A 228 4.91 7.89 -4.50
CA GLY A 228 4.67 9.26 -3.99
C GLY A 228 5.78 10.25 -4.33
N LEU A 229 6.99 9.78 -4.62
CA LEU A 229 8.11 10.61 -5.08
C LEU A 229 8.11 10.85 -6.60
N GLN A 230 7.46 9.98 -7.39
CA GLN A 230 7.42 10.08 -8.84
C GLN A 230 6.53 11.23 -9.35
N SER A 231 6.73 11.62 -10.61
CA SER A 231 6.00 12.73 -11.24
C SER A 231 4.54 12.41 -11.59
N ASN A 232 4.22 11.14 -11.89
CA ASN A 232 2.89 10.77 -12.38
C ASN A 232 1.83 10.83 -11.26
N GLN A 233 2.16 10.34 -10.07
CA GLN A 233 1.22 10.18 -8.95
C GLN A 233 1.66 10.89 -7.66
N GLY A 234 2.79 11.59 -7.71
CA GLY A 234 3.46 12.10 -6.53
C GLY A 234 3.88 13.56 -6.63
N ILE A 235 4.87 13.92 -5.82
CA ILE A 235 5.44 15.28 -5.79
C ILE A 235 6.40 15.56 -6.96
N GLY A 236 6.82 14.51 -7.69
CA GLY A 236 7.72 14.63 -8.83
C GLY A 236 9.19 14.88 -8.49
N LEU A 237 9.63 14.53 -7.28
CA LEU A 237 11.02 14.70 -6.84
C LEU A 237 11.99 13.80 -7.61
N ILE A 238 11.56 12.60 -8.00
CA ILE A 238 12.38 11.66 -8.76
C ILE A 238 11.88 11.52 -10.21
N GLY A 239 12.82 11.32 -11.13
CA GLY A 239 12.56 11.11 -12.55
C GLY A 239 13.49 10.06 -13.15
N TYR A 240 13.24 9.69 -14.40
CA TYR A 240 14.03 8.70 -15.12
C TYR A 240 15.39 9.25 -15.56
N SER A 241 16.41 8.40 -15.55
CA SER A 241 17.72 8.64 -16.16
C SER A 241 18.21 7.38 -16.85
N ALA A 242 18.62 7.48 -18.11
CA ALA A 242 19.17 6.34 -18.84
C ALA A 242 20.47 5.79 -18.23
N SER A 243 21.21 6.61 -17.47
CA SER A 243 22.50 6.22 -16.89
C SER A 243 22.39 5.64 -15.48
N THR A 244 21.40 6.07 -14.69
CA THR A 244 21.30 5.74 -13.26
C THR A 244 19.95 5.14 -12.87
N LEU A 245 19.07 4.89 -13.85
CA LEU A 245 17.66 4.53 -13.71
C LEU A 245 16.80 5.63 -13.07
N VAL A 246 17.23 6.18 -11.95
CA VAL A 246 16.56 7.24 -11.18
C VAL A 246 17.48 8.46 -11.05
N THR A 247 16.92 9.66 -11.19
CA THR A 247 17.60 10.94 -10.97
C THR A 247 16.65 11.96 -10.34
N LEU A 248 17.19 13.13 -10.01
CA LEU A 248 16.42 14.25 -9.48
C LEU A 248 15.54 14.86 -10.58
N GLY A 249 14.24 14.95 -10.30
CA GLY A 249 13.21 15.40 -11.23
C GLY A 249 12.74 16.83 -10.98
N ALA A 250 11.41 17.02 -11.03
CA ALA A 250 10.72 18.27 -10.77
C ALA A 250 11.17 19.47 -11.61
N CYS A 251 11.36 19.27 -12.90
CA CYS A 251 11.62 20.37 -13.82
C CYS A 251 10.31 21.03 -14.29
N PRO A 252 10.32 22.32 -14.65
CA PRO A 252 9.20 22.98 -15.33
C PRO A 252 8.85 22.27 -16.65
N THR A 253 7.61 22.41 -17.11
CA THR A 253 7.15 21.78 -18.37
C THR A 253 8.00 22.17 -19.59
N SER A 254 8.59 23.36 -19.60
CA SER A 254 9.51 23.82 -20.66
C SER A 254 10.85 23.05 -20.73
N SER A 255 11.26 22.44 -19.62
CA SER A 255 12.58 21.80 -19.46
C SER A 255 12.47 20.27 -19.41
N ARG A 256 11.28 19.74 -19.70
CA ARG A 256 11.02 18.30 -19.84
C ARG A 256 11.14 17.88 -21.29
N ALA A 257 11.64 16.66 -21.48
CA ALA A 257 11.71 16.02 -22.78
C ALA A 257 10.97 14.69 -22.75
N SER A 258 10.22 14.44 -23.81
CA SER A 258 9.59 13.16 -24.06
C SER A 258 10.64 12.12 -24.47
N LEU A 259 10.44 10.89 -24.01
CA LEU A 259 11.29 9.75 -24.33
C LEU A 259 10.60 8.90 -25.38
N ALA A 260 11.30 8.63 -26.49
CA ALA A 260 10.83 7.72 -27.52
C ALA A 260 11.74 6.49 -27.59
N PRO A 261 11.18 5.27 -27.69
CA PRO A 261 11.98 4.08 -27.90
C PRO A 261 12.64 4.14 -29.27
N VAL A 262 13.94 3.86 -29.30
CA VAL A 262 14.75 3.85 -30.52
C VAL A 262 15.39 2.48 -30.74
N LEU A 263 15.47 2.07 -32.00
CA LEU A 263 16.26 0.94 -32.46
C LEU A 263 17.61 1.44 -32.94
N THR A 264 18.68 0.95 -32.31
CA THR A 264 20.03 1.03 -32.87
C THR A 264 20.26 -0.17 -33.77
N ALA A 265 20.33 0.07 -35.08
CA ALA A 265 20.72 -0.96 -36.04
C ALA A 265 22.21 -1.31 -35.87
N ALA A 266 22.62 -2.49 -36.35
CA ALA A 266 23.99 -3.01 -36.19
C ALA A 266 25.07 -2.11 -36.82
N ASN A 267 24.69 -1.23 -37.75
CA ASN A 267 25.54 -0.19 -38.35
C ASN A 267 25.65 1.10 -37.51
N GLY A 268 25.07 1.12 -36.30
CA GLY A 268 25.06 2.28 -35.40
C GLY A 268 23.99 3.34 -35.73
N THR A 269 23.15 3.16 -36.76
CA THR A 269 22.08 4.12 -37.05
C THR A 269 20.93 3.95 -36.06
N VAL A 270 20.49 5.05 -35.47
CA VAL A 270 19.36 5.12 -34.53
C VAL A 270 18.10 5.50 -35.31
N SER A 271 17.07 4.65 -35.29
CA SER A 271 15.74 4.97 -35.81
C SER A 271 14.70 4.85 -34.70
N LEU A 272 13.60 5.60 -34.80
CA LEU A 272 12.48 5.40 -33.89
C LEU A 272 11.91 4.00 -34.12
N LEU A 273 11.61 3.29 -33.02
CA LEU A 273 10.95 1.99 -33.10
C LEU A 273 9.60 2.19 -33.81
N PRO A 274 9.33 1.53 -34.95
CA PRO A 274 8.05 1.66 -35.63
C PRO A 274 6.90 1.22 -34.70
N GLY A 275 5.96 2.12 -34.43
CA GLY A 275 4.88 1.89 -33.45
C GLY A 275 5.32 2.07 -31.98
N GLY A 276 6.53 2.55 -31.74
CA GLY A 276 7.05 2.86 -30.42
C GLY A 276 6.29 4.01 -29.76
N THR A 277 5.87 3.82 -28.51
CA THR A 277 5.11 4.82 -27.77
C THR A 277 6.06 5.86 -27.17
N VAL A 278 5.76 7.14 -27.39
CA VAL A 278 6.48 8.22 -26.74
C VAL A 278 6.00 8.26 -25.28
N SER A 279 6.87 7.83 -24.37
CA SER A 279 6.69 8.09 -22.94
C SER A 279 6.82 9.61 -22.78
N GLY A 280 5.80 10.26 -22.20
CA GLY A 280 5.70 11.72 -22.18
C GLY A 280 6.85 12.43 -21.43
N ASP A 281 6.61 13.65 -20.97
CA ASP A 281 7.54 14.58 -20.31
C ASP A 281 8.27 14.03 -19.04
N ILE A 282 9.11 13.00 -19.20
CA ILE A 282 9.68 12.23 -18.09
C ILE A 282 11.17 12.56 -17.89
N LEU A 283 11.87 12.97 -18.94
CA LEU A 283 13.29 13.30 -18.84
C LEU A 283 13.47 14.80 -18.51
N CYS A 284 14.10 15.07 -17.38
CA CYS A 284 14.50 16.39 -16.95
C CYS A 284 15.82 16.82 -17.62
N LEU A 285 15.77 17.76 -18.57
CA LEU A 285 16.97 18.25 -19.25
C LEU A 285 17.74 19.28 -18.42
N LYS A 286 17.03 20.27 -17.86
CA LYS A 286 17.57 21.41 -17.07
C LYS A 286 16.58 21.79 -15.96
N ASP A 287 17.00 22.65 -15.03
CA ASP A 287 16.13 23.29 -14.02
C ASP A 287 15.46 22.28 -13.06
N ARG A 288 16.26 21.35 -12.52
CA ARG A 288 15.79 20.33 -11.56
C ARG A 288 15.35 20.98 -10.25
N MET A 289 14.28 20.47 -9.65
CA MET A 289 13.63 21.01 -8.45
C MET A 289 13.02 22.42 -8.59
N GLU A 290 12.83 22.94 -9.81
CA GLU A 290 12.21 24.26 -10.02
C GLU A 290 10.70 24.19 -10.28
N SER A 291 10.10 22.99 -10.31
CA SER A 291 8.66 22.82 -10.51
C SER A 291 7.86 23.38 -9.32
N PRO A 292 6.92 24.32 -9.54
CA PRO A 292 6.07 24.85 -8.48
C PRO A 292 5.22 23.79 -7.78
N THR A 293 4.80 22.76 -8.51
CA THR A 293 3.98 21.65 -7.97
C THR A 293 4.75 20.81 -6.95
N LEU A 294 6.07 20.64 -7.14
CA LEU A 294 6.94 19.93 -6.18
C LEU A 294 6.94 20.67 -4.86
N TRP A 295 7.23 21.97 -4.89
CA TRP A 295 7.35 22.78 -3.68
C TRP A 295 6.04 22.86 -2.91
N LEU A 296 4.91 22.98 -3.61
CA LEU A 296 3.61 22.91 -2.96
C LEU A 296 3.38 21.53 -2.30
N GLY A 297 3.71 20.43 -2.99
CA GLY A 297 3.66 19.09 -2.42
C GLY A 297 4.56 18.93 -1.20
N LEU A 298 5.77 19.49 -1.22
CA LEU A 298 6.72 19.46 -0.11
C LEU A 298 6.20 20.24 1.11
N VAL A 299 5.56 21.39 0.90
CA VAL A 299 4.88 22.11 1.99
C VAL A 299 3.76 21.26 2.57
N GLY A 300 2.97 20.58 1.71
CA GLY A 300 1.98 19.59 2.14
C GLY A 300 2.60 18.47 2.99
N PHE A 301 3.73 17.92 2.57
CA PHE A 301 4.50 16.93 3.34
C PHE A 301 4.89 17.44 4.72
N ILE A 302 5.45 18.65 4.80
CA ILE A 302 5.89 19.26 6.06
C ILE A 302 4.69 19.47 7.00
N ILE A 303 3.55 19.94 6.50
CA ILE A 303 2.33 20.10 7.29
C ILE A 303 1.90 18.77 7.88
N ILE A 304 1.82 17.71 7.06
CA ILE A 304 1.41 16.39 7.55
C ILE A 304 2.42 15.84 8.55
N ALA A 305 3.72 15.92 8.24
CA ALA A 305 4.78 15.44 9.12
C ALA A 305 4.76 16.15 10.47
N TYR A 306 4.56 17.47 10.49
CA TYR A 306 4.42 18.24 11.72
C TYR A 306 3.17 17.84 12.51
N CYS A 307 2.03 17.71 11.84
CA CYS A 307 0.79 17.25 12.47
C CYS A 307 0.93 15.83 13.05
N LEU A 308 1.57 14.91 12.33
CA LEU A 308 1.86 13.55 12.82
C LEU A 308 2.81 13.58 14.02
N ALA A 309 3.88 14.38 13.98
CA ALA A 309 4.81 14.53 15.09
C ALA A 309 4.14 15.07 16.36
N LYS A 310 3.13 15.94 16.21
CA LYS A 310 2.30 16.46 17.31
C LYS A 310 1.11 15.55 17.67
N ASN A 311 0.97 14.38 17.04
CA ASN A 311 -0.15 13.46 17.21
C ASN A 311 -1.52 14.13 17.01
N ILE A 312 -1.62 15.05 16.04
CA ILE A 312 -2.87 15.71 15.67
C ILE A 312 -3.71 14.73 14.84
N LYS A 313 -5.01 14.63 15.17
CA LYS A 313 -5.96 13.74 14.49
C LYS A 313 -6.21 14.20 13.06
N GLY A 314 -6.29 13.27 12.12
CA GLY A 314 -6.50 13.61 10.70
C GLY A 314 -5.30 14.33 10.07
N ALA A 315 -4.08 14.17 10.62
CA ALA A 315 -2.86 14.82 10.14
C ALA A 315 -2.69 14.78 8.61
N MET A 316 -3.00 13.63 8.00
CA MET A 316 -2.90 13.41 6.55
C MET A 316 -3.81 14.36 5.74
N ILE A 317 -5.02 14.65 6.24
CA ILE A 317 -5.99 15.49 5.53
C ILE A 317 -5.54 16.93 5.48
N TYR A 318 -4.94 17.47 6.54
CA TYR A 318 -4.58 18.88 6.56
C TYR A 318 -3.63 19.24 5.43
N GLY A 319 -2.64 18.39 5.13
CA GLY A 319 -1.76 18.60 3.99
C GLY A 319 -2.47 18.44 2.65
N ILE A 320 -3.30 17.40 2.49
CA ILE A 320 -4.07 17.18 1.25
C ILE A 320 -4.96 18.39 0.97
N VAL A 321 -5.74 18.83 1.96
CA VAL A 321 -6.66 19.97 1.85
C VAL A 321 -5.88 21.24 1.57
N PHE A 322 -4.76 21.49 2.26
CA PHE A 322 -3.94 22.67 2.01
C PHE A 322 -3.45 22.71 0.56
N VAL A 323 -2.82 21.64 0.08
CA VAL A 323 -2.30 21.56 -1.29
C VAL A 323 -3.43 21.66 -2.31
N THR A 324 -4.55 20.98 -2.06
CA THR A 324 -5.71 20.96 -2.95
C THR A 324 -6.37 22.34 -3.07
N VAL A 325 -6.60 23.02 -1.95
CA VAL A 325 -7.20 24.36 -1.92
C VAL A 325 -6.31 25.37 -2.66
N VAL A 326 -4.99 25.33 -2.45
CA VAL A 326 -4.05 26.19 -3.19
C VAL A 326 -4.08 25.86 -4.69
N SER A 327 -4.28 24.59 -5.05
CA SER A 327 -4.36 24.13 -6.45
C SER A 327 -5.69 24.46 -7.14
N TRP A 328 -6.74 24.86 -6.42
CA TRP A 328 -8.01 25.25 -7.05
C TRP A 328 -7.99 26.65 -7.66
N PHE A 329 -7.04 27.50 -7.27
CA PHE A 329 -6.93 28.85 -7.81
C PHE A 329 -6.42 28.84 -9.25
N ARG A 330 -7.33 29.14 -10.20
CA ARG A 330 -7.02 29.29 -11.63
C ARG A 330 -6.04 30.44 -11.86
N GLY A 331 -5.19 30.29 -12.88
CA GLY A 331 -4.18 31.30 -13.25
C GLY A 331 -2.84 31.18 -12.51
N THR A 332 -2.70 30.19 -11.62
CA THR A 332 -1.42 29.88 -10.97
C THR A 332 -0.69 28.76 -11.71
N LYS A 333 0.64 28.66 -11.53
CA LYS A 333 1.45 27.54 -12.09
C LYS A 333 1.19 26.19 -11.42
N VAL A 334 0.38 26.16 -10.36
CA VAL A 334 0.04 24.97 -9.56
C VAL A 334 -1.46 24.60 -9.68
N THR A 335 -2.15 25.17 -10.66
CA THR A 335 -3.60 24.95 -10.81
C THR A 335 -3.91 23.51 -11.23
N ALA A 336 -4.89 22.90 -10.57
CA ALA A 336 -5.54 21.66 -11.00
C ALA A 336 -6.48 21.89 -12.20
N PHE A 337 -6.85 23.15 -12.46
CA PHE A 337 -7.72 23.56 -13.56
C PHE A 337 -6.93 24.48 -14.52
N PRO A 338 -6.07 23.93 -15.40
CA PRO A 338 -5.38 24.72 -16.41
C PRO A 338 -6.39 25.33 -17.40
N ASN A 339 -6.01 26.39 -18.10
CA ASN A 339 -6.85 27.05 -19.11
C ASN A 339 -6.84 26.25 -20.43
N THR A 340 -7.21 24.98 -20.34
CA THR A 340 -7.43 24.06 -21.47
C THR A 340 -8.87 23.56 -21.43
N ASP A 341 -9.37 23.00 -22.53
CA ASP A 341 -10.75 22.48 -22.58
C ASP A 341 -11.01 21.40 -21.52
N ALA A 342 -10.02 20.53 -21.29
CA ALA A 342 -10.06 19.54 -20.21
C ALA A 342 -10.11 20.20 -18.82
N GLY A 343 -9.30 21.24 -18.58
CA GLY A 343 -9.32 21.96 -17.30
C GLY A 343 -10.61 22.76 -17.07
N ASN A 344 -11.25 23.25 -18.14
CA ASN A 344 -12.55 23.90 -18.09
C ASN A 344 -13.66 22.90 -17.73
N SER A 345 -13.71 21.73 -18.39
CA SER A 345 -14.64 20.64 -18.08
C SER A 345 -14.51 20.17 -16.63
N ALA A 346 -13.27 19.94 -16.17
CA ALA A 346 -13.01 19.55 -14.79
C ALA A 346 -13.48 20.61 -13.78
N HIS A 347 -13.33 21.90 -14.10
CA HIS A 347 -13.79 22.99 -13.26
C HIS A 347 -15.31 23.12 -13.22
N GLU A 348 -16.01 22.89 -14.34
CA GLU A 348 -17.47 22.84 -14.38
C GLU A 348 -18.03 21.68 -13.57
N TYR A 349 -17.38 20.51 -13.64
CA TYR A 349 -17.74 19.38 -12.80
C TYR A 349 -17.53 19.70 -11.32
N PHE A 350 -16.39 20.29 -10.96
CA PHE A 350 -16.11 20.75 -9.59
C PHE A 350 -17.18 21.70 -9.04
N LYS A 351 -17.69 22.64 -9.86
CA LYS A 351 -18.75 23.58 -9.47
C LYS A 351 -20.07 22.93 -9.08
N LYS A 352 -20.33 21.69 -9.50
CA LYS A 352 -21.54 20.98 -9.09
C LYS A 352 -21.55 20.68 -7.59
N VAL A 353 -20.36 20.60 -6.95
CA VAL A 353 -20.08 20.34 -5.51
C VAL A 353 -20.67 19.02 -4.98
N VAL A 354 -21.96 18.82 -5.19
CA VAL A 354 -22.70 17.60 -4.91
C VAL A 354 -23.27 17.03 -6.20
N ASP A 355 -22.80 15.85 -6.58
CA ASP A 355 -23.34 15.08 -7.70
C ASP A 355 -23.19 13.59 -7.41
N VAL A 356 -24.25 12.82 -7.71
CA VAL A 356 -24.22 11.37 -7.57
C VAL A 356 -23.91 10.80 -8.94
N HIS A 357 -22.63 10.58 -9.20
CA HIS A 357 -22.18 10.01 -10.45
C HIS A 357 -22.51 8.52 -10.48
N THR A 358 -23.29 8.09 -11.48
CA THR A 358 -23.59 6.66 -11.71
C THR A 358 -22.47 6.04 -12.53
N ILE A 359 -21.97 4.88 -12.10
CA ILE A 359 -20.97 4.11 -12.85
C ILE A 359 -21.54 3.71 -14.21
N LYS A 360 -20.83 4.02 -15.31
CA LYS A 360 -21.26 3.73 -16.68
C LYS A 360 -20.38 2.72 -17.39
N THR A 361 -19.07 2.76 -17.16
CA THR A 361 -18.09 2.02 -17.95
C THR A 361 -17.40 0.92 -17.17
N THR A 362 -17.20 1.06 -15.85
CA THR A 362 -16.40 0.10 -15.07
C THR A 362 -17.20 -1.04 -14.45
N ALA A 363 -18.46 -0.82 -14.08
CA ALA A 363 -19.30 -1.83 -13.45
C ALA A 363 -19.59 -2.99 -14.41
N GLY A 364 -19.30 -4.22 -13.98
CA GLY A 364 -19.51 -5.43 -14.75
C GLY A 364 -18.58 -5.58 -15.97
N ALA A 365 -17.53 -4.78 -16.07
CA ALA A 365 -16.58 -4.80 -17.18
C ALA A 365 -15.61 -6.00 -17.12
N LEU A 366 -16.11 -7.20 -16.83
CA LEU A 366 -15.36 -8.44 -16.73
C LEU A 366 -15.28 -9.14 -18.09
N SER A 367 -14.07 -9.51 -18.53
CA SER A 367 -13.87 -10.27 -19.78
C SER A 367 -13.13 -11.58 -19.55
N PHE A 368 -13.87 -12.68 -19.68
CA PHE A 368 -13.35 -14.05 -19.57
C PHE A 368 -12.77 -14.60 -20.88
N LYS A 369 -12.66 -13.78 -21.94
CA LYS A 369 -12.18 -14.20 -23.27
C LYS A 369 -10.77 -14.81 -23.22
N ASN A 370 -9.93 -14.34 -22.30
CA ASN A 370 -8.54 -14.75 -22.19
C ASN A 370 -8.29 -15.88 -21.17
N ILE A 371 -9.34 -16.53 -20.64
CA ILE A 371 -9.20 -17.58 -19.61
C ILE A 371 -8.37 -18.79 -20.07
N GLY A 372 -8.33 -19.06 -21.38
CA GLY A 372 -7.54 -20.14 -21.98
C GLY A 372 -6.07 -19.78 -22.21
N LYS A 373 -5.60 -18.58 -21.85
CA LYS A 373 -4.23 -18.12 -22.07
C LYS A 373 -3.41 -18.23 -20.78
N GLY A 374 -2.14 -18.63 -20.90
CA GLY A 374 -1.25 -18.82 -19.76
C GLY A 374 -1.04 -17.56 -18.91
N TYR A 375 -0.90 -16.40 -19.55
CA TYR A 375 -0.72 -15.12 -18.87
C TYR A 375 -1.91 -14.72 -17.98
N PHE A 376 -3.12 -15.22 -18.27
CA PHE A 376 -4.30 -14.94 -17.45
C PHE A 376 -4.19 -15.67 -16.11
N TRP A 377 -3.82 -16.96 -16.14
CA TRP A 377 -3.62 -17.74 -14.92
C TRP A 377 -2.40 -17.30 -14.14
N GLU A 378 -1.34 -16.83 -14.81
CA GLU A 378 -0.21 -16.18 -14.14
C GLU A 378 -0.67 -14.96 -13.33
N ALA A 379 -1.53 -14.10 -13.91
CA ALA A 379 -2.10 -12.97 -13.19
C ALA A 379 -2.99 -13.41 -12.02
N VAL A 380 -3.88 -14.40 -12.20
CA VAL A 380 -4.73 -14.95 -11.12
C VAL A 380 -3.89 -15.47 -9.97
N VAL A 381 -2.89 -16.32 -10.26
CA VAL A 381 -1.99 -16.87 -9.24
C VAL A 381 -1.22 -15.74 -8.55
N THR A 382 -0.83 -14.72 -9.29
CA THR A 382 -0.08 -13.60 -8.73
C THR A 382 -0.91 -12.73 -7.79
N PHE A 383 -2.12 -12.33 -8.20
CA PHE A 383 -3.05 -11.65 -7.32
C PHE A 383 -3.34 -12.49 -6.07
N LEU A 384 -3.50 -13.81 -6.23
CA LEU A 384 -3.76 -14.73 -5.14
C LEU A 384 -2.64 -14.64 -4.09
N TYR A 385 -1.38 -14.91 -4.45
CA TYR A 385 -0.35 -14.90 -3.41
C TYR A 385 -0.05 -13.51 -2.85
N VAL A 386 -0.12 -12.45 -3.67
CA VAL A 386 0.09 -11.06 -3.21
C VAL A 386 -0.98 -10.70 -2.17
N ASP A 387 -2.25 -10.98 -2.45
CA ASP A 387 -3.35 -10.68 -1.53
C ASP A 387 -3.30 -11.56 -0.26
N ILE A 388 -2.91 -12.84 -0.35
CA ILE A 388 -2.66 -13.66 0.86
C ILE A 388 -1.69 -12.96 1.78
N LEU A 389 -0.59 -12.46 1.23
CA LEU A 389 0.50 -11.89 2.00
C LEU A 389 0.13 -10.52 2.57
N ASP A 390 -0.44 -9.64 1.75
CA ASP A 390 -0.84 -8.30 2.14
C ASP A 390 -1.97 -8.34 3.18
N THR A 391 -3.06 -9.04 2.87
CA THR A 391 -4.21 -9.16 3.77
C THR A 391 -3.83 -9.85 5.07
N THR A 392 -3.09 -10.97 5.02
CA THR A 392 -2.67 -11.68 6.24
C THR A 392 -1.73 -10.82 7.07
N GLY A 393 -0.74 -10.18 6.44
CA GLY A 393 0.22 -9.31 7.12
C GLY A 393 -0.47 -8.14 7.81
N THR A 394 -1.37 -7.45 7.11
CA THR A 394 -2.07 -6.28 7.62
C THR A 394 -3.10 -6.65 8.67
N LEU A 395 -3.96 -7.64 8.45
CA LEU A 395 -4.93 -8.09 9.47
C LEU A 395 -4.23 -8.55 10.74
N TYR A 396 -3.16 -9.33 10.64
CA TYR A 396 -2.43 -9.82 11.80
C TYR A 396 -1.71 -8.68 12.54
N SER A 397 -1.06 -7.78 11.82
CA SER A 397 -0.41 -6.59 12.39
C SER A 397 -1.42 -5.72 13.15
N MET A 398 -2.57 -5.44 12.54
CA MET A 398 -3.62 -4.64 13.17
C MET A 398 -4.32 -5.36 14.32
N ALA A 399 -4.54 -6.67 14.22
CA ALA A 399 -5.06 -7.47 15.33
C ALA A 399 -4.09 -7.46 16.52
N ARG A 400 -2.78 -7.59 16.28
CA ARG A 400 -1.74 -7.51 17.31
C ARG A 400 -1.73 -6.14 17.95
N PHE A 401 -1.78 -5.10 17.13
CA PHE A 401 -1.81 -3.71 17.57
C PHE A 401 -3.07 -3.38 18.40
N ALA A 402 -4.20 -3.99 18.06
CA ALA A 402 -5.45 -3.93 18.82
C ALA A 402 -5.51 -4.93 20.00
N GLY A 403 -4.46 -5.71 20.25
CA GLY A 403 -4.39 -6.67 21.36
C GLY A 403 -5.33 -7.87 21.24
N PHE A 404 -5.65 -8.31 20.02
CA PHE A 404 -6.55 -9.43 19.73
C PHE A 404 -5.85 -10.73 19.32
N THR A 405 -4.52 -10.75 19.30
CA THR A 405 -3.74 -11.93 18.88
C THR A 405 -3.54 -12.94 20.01
N ASP A 406 -3.70 -14.22 19.68
CA ASP A 406 -3.44 -15.36 20.55
C ASP A 406 -2.01 -15.89 20.40
N ASP A 407 -1.49 -16.58 21.41
CA ASP A 407 -0.16 -17.21 21.40
C ASP A 407 0.04 -18.25 20.28
N LYS A 408 -1.06 -18.77 19.72
CA LYS A 408 -1.07 -19.76 18.61
C LYS A 408 -0.98 -19.10 17.22
N GLY A 409 -0.82 -17.78 17.17
CA GLY A 409 -0.70 -16.99 15.94
C GLY A 409 -2.03 -16.77 15.21
N GLY A 410 -3.16 -16.79 15.91
CA GLY A 410 -4.49 -16.42 15.39
C GLY A 410 -5.03 -15.16 16.09
N PHE A 411 -6.23 -14.71 15.72
CA PHE A 411 -6.92 -13.63 16.43
C PHE A 411 -8.45 -13.81 16.44
N GLU A 412 -9.13 -13.14 17.38
CA GLU A 412 -10.59 -13.20 17.51
C GLU A 412 -11.28 -12.68 16.24
N GLY A 413 -12.21 -13.47 15.68
CA GLY A 413 -12.95 -13.08 14.47
C GLY A 413 -12.19 -13.26 13.15
N GLN A 414 -11.00 -13.87 13.17
CA GLN A 414 -10.14 -14.03 11.97
C GLN A 414 -10.87 -14.61 10.75
N TYR A 415 -11.72 -15.61 10.92
CA TYR A 415 -12.42 -16.27 9.81
C TYR A 415 -13.37 -15.32 9.09
N PHE A 416 -14.17 -14.57 9.86
CA PHE A 416 -15.08 -13.56 9.30
C PHE A 416 -14.32 -12.35 8.74
N ALA A 417 -13.17 -12.00 9.32
CA ALA A 417 -12.31 -10.94 8.79
C ALA A 417 -11.81 -11.28 7.38
N PHE A 418 -11.28 -12.49 7.19
CA PHE A 418 -10.82 -12.98 5.89
C PHE A 418 -11.96 -13.18 4.88
N MET A 419 -13.15 -13.61 5.33
CA MET A 419 -14.31 -13.69 4.44
C MET A 419 -14.80 -12.29 4.02
N SER A 420 -14.78 -11.33 4.92
CA SER A 420 -15.16 -9.94 4.62
C SER A 420 -14.24 -9.35 3.56
N ASP A 421 -12.94 -9.54 3.74
CA ASP A 421 -11.90 -9.17 2.77
C ASP A 421 -12.15 -9.79 1.39
N ALA A 422 -12.25 -11.13 1.32
CA ALA A 422 -12.50 -11.84 0.06
C ALA A 422 -13.81 -11.42 -0.63
N THR A 423 -14.87 -11.20 0.15
CA THR A 423 -16.16 -10.70 -0.39
C THR A 423 -15.99 -9.30 -0.97
N SER A 424 -15.17 -8.46 -0.34
CA SER A 424 -14.89 -7.11 -0.81
C SER A 424 -14.08 -7.11 -2.11
N ILE A 425 -13.17 -8.08 -2.31
CA ILE A 425 -12.45 -8.28 -3.57
C ILE A 425 -13.43 -8.63 -4.70
N VAL A 426 -14.35 -9.56 -4.45
CA VAL A 426 -15.39 -9.95 -5.41
C VAL A 426 -16.28 -8.75 -5.76
N VAL A 427 -16.74 -8.00 -4.76
CA VAL A 427 -17.57 -6.81 -4.99
C VAL A 427 -16.80 -5.70 -5.70
N GLY A 428 -15.53 -5.48 -5.33
CA GLY A 428 -14.66 -4.48 -5.94
C GLY A 428 -14.41 -4.75 -7.41
N SER A 429 -14.07 -5.99 -7.77
CA SER A 429 -13.88 -6.40 -9.17
C SER A 429 -15.16 -6.28 -10.00
N LEU A 430 -16.33 -6.60 -9.42
CA LEU A 430 -17.63 -6.39 -10.08
C LEU A 430 -17.94 -4.91 -10.33
N LEU A 431 -17.49 -4.01 -9.46
CA LEU A 431 -17.63 -2.56 -9.64
C LEU A 431 -16.53 -1.96 -10.54
N GLY A 432 -15.53 -2.77 -10.89
CA GLY A 432 -14.44 -2.42 -11.80
C GLY A 432 -13.25 -1.75 -11.12
N THR A 433 -13.03 -1.99 -9.82
CA THR A 433 -11.84 -1.56 -9.08
C THR A 433 -10.89 -2.73 -8.80
N SER A 434 -9.64 -2.41 -8.43
CA SER A 434 -8.63 -3.36 -7.96
C SER A 434 -9.03 -4.09 -6.68
N PRO A 435 -8.29 -5.15 -6.25
CA PRO A 435 -8.59 -5.89 -5.03
C PRO A 435 -8.73 -4.97 -3.81
N VAL A 436 -9.73 -5.25 -2.98
CA VAL A 436 -10.00 -4.53 -1.72
C VAL A 436 -9.40 -5.32 -0.57
N THR A 437 -8.64 -4.65 0.30
CA THR A 437 -7.98 -5.28 1.44
C THR A 437 -8.18 -4.45 2.72
N ALA A 438 -7.78 -5.01 3.86
CA ALA A 438 -7.72 -4.31 5.14
C ALA A 438 -6.60 -3.25 5.14
N PHE A 439 -6.91 -2.04 5.61
CA PHE A 439 -5.99 -0.91 5.58
C PHE A 439 -5.24 -0.71 6.90
N ILE A 440 -3.94 -0.42 6.81
CA ILE A 440 -3.05 -0.23 7.97
C ILE A 440 -3.27 1.12 8.68
N GLU A 441 -3.88 2.08 8.00
CA GLU A 441 -4.33 3.38 8.50
C GLU A 441 -5.35 3.23 9.64
N SER A 442 -6.03 2.07 9.72
CA SER A 442 -6.88 1.67 10.84
C SER A 442 -6.14 1.68 12.19
N SER A 443 -4.80 1.59 12.18
CA SER A 443 -3.98 1.77 13.37
C SER A 443 -4.24 3.10 14.09
N THR A 444 -4.59 4.17 13.38
CA THR A 444 -4.89 5.47 14.00
C THR A 444 -6.20 5.45 14.78
N GLY A 445 -7.25 4.80 14.25
CA GLY A 445 -8.48 4.56 15.00
C GLY A 445 -8.26 3.63 16.20
N ILE A 446 -7.43 2.61 16.05
CA ILE A 446 -7.07 1.73 17.18
C ILE A 446 -6.33 2.51 18.28
N ARG A 447 -5.41 3.42 17.92
CA ARG A 447 -4.73 4.34 18.86
C ARG A 447 -5.71 5.27 19.58
N GLU A 448 -6.78 5.68 18.90
CA GLU A 448 -7.85 6.51 19.46
C GLU A 448 -8.77 5.77 20.44
N GLY A 449 -8.60 4.45 20.57
CA GLY A 449 -9.34 3.58 21.46
C GLY A 449 -10.37 2.69 20.76
N GLY A 450 -10.37 2.65 19.42
CA GLY A 450 -11.24 1.75 18.65
C GLY A 450 -10.87 0.29 18.86
N ARG A 451 -11.85 -0.52 19.28
CA ARG A 451 -11.69 -1.95 19.58
C ARG A 451 -12.81 -2.81 19.00
N THR A 452 -13.84 -2.22 18.40
CA THR A 452 -15.00 -2.96 17.91
C THR A 452 -15.29 -2.64 16.45
N GLY A 453 -16.17 -3.44 15.85
CA GLY A 453 -16.70 -3.20 14.52
C GLY A 453 -17.50 -1.91 14.36
N ILE A 454 -17.90 -1.24 15.46
CA ILE A 454 -18.52 0.09 15.39
C ILE A 454 -17.57 1.11 14.73
N THR A 455 -16.26 0.99 14.99
CA THR A 455 -15.23 1.77 14.30
C THR A 455 -15.33 1.57 12.78
N ALA A 456 -15.39 0.32 12.31
CA ALA A 456 -15.50 0.01 10.87
C ALA A 456 -16.86 0.45 10.29
N LEU A 457 -17.97 0.33 11.04
CA LEU A 457 -19.28 0.84 10.62
C LEU A 457 -19.31 2.37 10.49
N THR A 458 -18.58 3.06 11.35
CA THR A 458 -18.43 4.51 11.26
C THR A 458 -17.67 4.88 10.00
N VAL A 459 -16.59 4.15 9.67
CA VAL A 459 -15.85 4.32 8.41
C VAL A 459 -16.78 4.06 7.21
N ALA A 460 -17.59 3.01 7.26
CA ALA A 460 -18.59 2.70 6.25
C ALA A 460 -19.58 3.88 6.06
N ALA A 461 -20.09 4.45 7.16
CA ALA A 461 -20.97 5.62 7.09
C ALA A 461 -20.29 6.84 6.43
N TYR A 462 -19.00 7.06 6.67
CA TYR A 462 -18.25 8.13 6.00
C TYR A 462 -18.01 7.86 4.50
N PHE A 463 -17.74 6.61 4.11
CA PHE A 463 -17.72 6.24 2.70
C PHE A 463 -19.10 6.49 2.06
N PHE A 464 -20.19 6.13 2.73
CA PHE A 464 -21.52 6.46 2.23
C PHE A 464 -21.72 7.97 2.04
N LEU A 465 -21.26 8.80 2.98
CA LEU A 465 -21.30 10.26 2.83
C LEU A 465 -20.44 10.76 1.66
N ALA A 466 -19.34 10.09 1.34
CA ALA A 466 -18.45 10.47 0.25
C ALA A 466 -19.11 10.40 -1.13
N PHE A 467 -20.17 9.59 -1.34
CA PHE A 467 -20.91 9.54 -2.61
C PHE A 467 -21.41 10.92 -3.04
N PHE A 468 -21.87 11.72 -2.08
CA PHE A 468 -22.40 13.05 -2.34
C PHE A 468 -21.31 14.06 -2.70
N PHE A 469 -20.05 13.81 -2.38
CA PHE A 469 -18.94 14.75 -2.60
C PHE A 469 -17.98 14.28 -3.70
N THR A 470 -18.43 13.40 -4.60
CA THR A 470 -17.62 12.87 -5.70
C THR A 470 -16.96 13.98 -6.55
N PRO A 471 -17.66 15.08 -6.94
CA PRO A 471 -17.02 16.16 -7.70
C PRO A 471 -15.86 16.83 -6.97
N LEU A 472 -15.98 16.99 -5.66
CA LEU A 472 -14.93 17.58 -4.83
C LEU A 472 -13.70 16.65 -4.79
N LEU A 473 -13.92 15.35 -4.61
CA LEU A 473 -12.85 14.35 -4.52
C LEU A 473 -12.12 14.15 -5.85
N ALA A 474 -12.84 14.24 -6.98
CA ALA A 474 -12.26 14.14 -8.32
C ALA A 474 -11.27 15.29 -8.63
N SER A 475 -11.40 16.44 -7.95
CA SER A 475 -10.55 17.62 -8.15
C SER A 475 -9.19 17.57 -7.43
N ILE A 476 -8.94 16.53 -6.63
CA ILE A 476 -7.69 16.40 -5.87
C ILE A 476 -6.53 16.08 -6.84
N PRO A 477 -5.51 16.94 -6.94
CA PRO A 477 -4.40 16.73 -7.85
C PRO A 477 -3.39 15.70 -7.33
N ALA A 478 -2.61 15.09 -8.23
CA ALA A 478 -1.63 14.06 -7.88
C ALA A 478 -0.53 14.55 -6.90
N TRP A 479 -0.09 15.80 -7.00
CA TRP A 479 0.91 16.35 -6.06
C TRP A 479 0.35 16.61 -4.64
N ALA A 480 -0.97 16.61 -4.45
CA ALA A 480 -1.59 16.59 -3.10
C ALA A 480 -1.55 15.19 -2.48
N VAL A 481 -1.55 14.17 -3.32
CA VAL A 481 -1.58 12.75 -2.96
C VAL A 481 -0.20 12.20 -2.61
N GLY A 482 0.85 12.66 -3.30
CA GLY A 482 2.23 12.21 -3.08
C GLY A 482 2.69 12.25 -1.62
N PRO A 483 2.51 13.36 -0.88
CA PRO A 483 2.98 13.47 0.50
C PRO A 483 2.38 12.45 1.47
N PRO A 484 1.05 12.19 1.46
CA PRO A 484 0.47 11.04 2.15
C PRO A 484 1.16 9.71 1.84
N LEU A 485 1.42 9.37 0.58
CA LEU A 485 2.04 8.08 0.21
C LEU A 485 3.45 7.93 0.80
N ILE A 486 4.24 9.01 0.80
CA ILE A 486 5.57 9.02 1.41
C ILE A 486 5.47 8.75 2.91
N LEU A 487 4.52 9.38 3.60
CA LEU A 487 4.35 9.20 5.04
C LEU A 487 3.70 7.87 5.44
N VAL A 488 2.85 7.28 4.58
CA VAL A 488 2.40 5.90 4.74
C VAL A 488 3.61 4.95 4.74
N GLY A 489 4.58 5.16 3.84
CA GLY A 489 5.84 4.41 3.87
C GLY A 489 6.58 4.50 5.20
N VAL A 490 6.60 5.68 5.84
CA VAL A 490 7.17 5.87 7.17
C VAL A 490 6.42 5.08 8.24
N LEU A 491 5.07 5.07 8.20
CA LEU A 491 4.25 4.33 9.17
C LEU A 491 4.45 2.81 9.05
N MET A 492 4.57 2.29 7.82
CA MET A 492 4.77 0.86 7.57
C MET A 492 6.19 0.39 7.88
N MET A 493 7.19 1.28 7.83
CA MET A 493 8.58 0.96 8.18
C MET A 493 8.75 0.45 9.62
N ARG A 494 7.78 0.72 10.51
CA ARG A 494 7.82 0.24 11.90
C ARG A 494 7.89 -1.29 12.02
N SER A 495 7.33 -2.04 11.07
CA SER A 495 7.35 -3.51 11.11
C SER A 495 8.76 -4.10 10.94
N VAL A 496 9.70 -3.36 10.35
CA VAL A 496 11.10 -3.76 10.15
C VAL A 496 11.81 -4.02 11.47
N VAL A 497 11.37 -3.37 12.56
CA VAL A 497 11.92 -3.59 13.92
C VAL A 497 11.56 -4.98 14.47
N GLU A 498 10.55 -5.65 13.93
CA GLU A 498 10.15 -6.99 14.38
C GLU A 498 10.98 -8.13 13.76
N ILE A 499 11.88 -7.79 12.82
CA ILE A 499 12.74 -8.74 12.13
C ILE A 499 13.99 -8.96 12.99
N ASP A 500 14.39 -10.22 13.17
CA ASP A 500 15.65 -10.54 13.82
C ASP A 500 16.79 -10.25 12.84
N TRP A 501 17.50 -9.14 13.10
CA TRP A 501 18.62 -8.69 12.27
C TRP A 501 19.95 -9.35 12.66
N GLU A 502 20.00 -10.10 13.77
CA GLU A 502 21.20 -10.84 14.16
C GLU A 502 21.28 -12.17 13.41
N ASP A 503 20.13 -12.82 13.17
CA ASP A 503 20.07 -14.01 12.33
C ASP A 503 20.02 -13.65 10.83
N MET A 504 21.13 -13.87 10.13
CA MET A 504 21.23 -13.64 8.68
C MET A 504 20.25 -14.48 7.85
N ARG A 505 19.76 -15.61 8.39
CA ARG A 505 18.73 -16.45 7.74
C ARG A 505 17.37 -15.76 7.71
N GLU A 506 17.11 -14.85 8.64
CA GLU A 506 15.91 -13.99 8.65
C GLU A 506 16.18 -12.63 7.98
N ALA A 507 17.33 -12.01 8.28
CA ALA A 507 17.68 -10.67 7.82
C ALA A 507 17.83 -10.56 6.29
N ILE A 508 18.50 -11.53 5.65
CA ILE A 508 18.76 -11.46 4.20
C ILE A 508 17.45 -11.58 3.40
N PRO A 509 16.57 -12.59 3.62
CA PRO A 509 15.28 -12.66 2.94
C PRO A 509 14.41 -11.42 3.16
N ALA A 510 14.41 -10.88 4.38
CA ALA A 510 13.72 -9.64 4.69
C ALA A 510 14.25 -8.46 3.86
N PHE A 511 15.56 -8.25 3.85
CA PHE A 511 16.18 -7.17 3.09
C PHE A 511 15.91 -7.28 1.58
N VAL A 512 16.04 -8.47 1.01
CA VAL A 512 15.74 -8.74 -0.40
C VAL A 512 14.28 -8.40 -0.72
N THR A 513 13.35 -8.77 0.17
CA THR A 513 11.92 -8.42 0.03
C THR A 513 11.72 -6.90 0.02
N LEU A 514 12.35 -6.18 0.96
CA LEU A 514 12.22 -4.72 1.08
C LEU A 514 12.70 -3.96 -0.14
N ILE A 515 13.86 -4.34 -0.68
CA ILE A 515 14.52 -3.57 -1.74
C ILE A 515 14.00 -3.90 -3.14
N LEU A 516 13.64 -5.16 -3.41
CA LEU A 516 13.19 -5.57 -4.74
C LEU A 516 11.81 -5.01 -5.09
N MET A 517 10.90 -4.83 -4.12
CA MET A 517 9.57 -4.29 -4.40
C MET A 517 9.60 -2.92 -5.11
N PRO A 518 10.23 -1.87 -4.56
CA PRO A 518 10.30 -0.57 -5.22
C PRO A 518 11.16 -0.60 -6.50
N LEU A 519 12.30 -1.30 -6.48
CA LEU A 519 13.25 -1.25 -7.60
C LEU A 519 12.80 -2.04 -8.83
N THR A 520 12.03 -3.12 -8.64
CA THR A 520 11.45 -3.89 -9.75
C THR A 520 10.05 -3.39 -10.13
N TYR A 521 9.54 -2.38 -9.41
CA TYR A 521 8.18 -1.87 -9.56
C TYR A 521 7.12 -2.98 -9.49
N SER A 522 7.39 -4.01 -8.68
CA SER A 522 6.60 -5.25 -8.63
C SER A 522 6.67 -5.86 -7.24
N ILE A 523 5.55 -5.82 -6.53
CA ILE A 523 5.39 -6.45 -5.22
C ILE A 523 5.63 -7.96 -5.34
N ALA A 524 5.10 -8.53 -6.41
CA ALA A 524 5.25 -9.91 -6.82
C ALA A 524 6.73 -10.37 -6.83
N TYR A 525 7.58 -9.67 -7.58
CA TYR A 525 9.00 -10.03 -7.66
C TYR A 525 9.75 -9.81 -6.35
N GLY A 526 9.36 -8.81 -5.57
CA GLY A 526 9.91 -8.62 -4.22
C GLY A 526 9.66 -9.81 -3.30
N LEU A 527 8.42 -10.31 -3.30
CA LEU A 527 8.03 -11.48 -2.49
C LEU A 527 8.71 -12.76 -2.97
N ILE A 528 8.73 -13.01 -4.29
CA ILE A 528 9.39 -14.18 -4.87
C ILE A 528 10.87 -14.18 -4.53
N GLY A 529 11.55 -13.03 -4.63
CA GLY A 529 12.94 -12.87 -4.22
C GLY A 529 13.14 -13.22 -2.75
N GLY A 530 12.32 -12.65 -1.87
CA GLY A 530 12.36 -12.93 -0.43
C GLY A 530 12.17 -14.41 -0.07
N ILE A 531 11.10 -15.02 -0.58
CA ILE A 531 10.79 -16.45 -0.34
C ILE A 531 11.89 -17.33 -0.93
N GLY A 532 12.35 -17.03 -2.15
CA GLY A 532 13.42 -17.78 -2.81
C GLY A 532 14.71 -17.75 -2.00
N THR A 533 15.13 -16.57 -1.54
CA THR A 533 16.32 -16.45 -0.69
C THR A 533 16.16 -17.18 0.65
N TYR A 534 14.98 -17.11 1.27
CA TYR A 534 14.71 -17.86 2.50
C TYR A 534 14.83 -19.38 2.29
N ILE A 535 14.26 -19.90 1.20
CA ILE A 535 14.34 -21.33 0.86
C ILE A 535 15.79 -21.74 0.64
N VAL A 536 16.56 -20.98 -0.14
CA VAL A 536 17.96 -21.31 -0.45
C VAL A 536 18.82 -21.36 0.82
N LEU A 537 18.65 -20.39 1.73
CA LEU A 537 19.45 -20.33 2.96
C LEU A 537 19.11 -21.46 3.94
N ASN A 538 17.84 -21.86 4.02
CA ASN A 538 17.40 -22.95 4.91
C ASN A 538 17.50 -24.34 4.26
N LEU A 539 17.76 -24.42 2.95
CA LEU A 539 17.80 -25.69 2.20
C LEU A 539 18.87 -26.64 2.77
N TRP A 540 20.01 -26.09 3.19
CA TRP A 540 21.12 -26.86 3.76
C TRP A 540 20.74 -27.51 5.10
N ASP A 541 20.09 -26.77 5.99
CA ASP A 541 19.67 -27.30 7.29
C ASP A 541 18.54 -28.31 7.15
N TRP A 542 17.55 -28.04 6.30
CA TRP A 542 16.48 -28.99 6.00
C TRP A 542 17.04 -30.28 5.37
N GLY A 543 18.04 -30.16 4.50
CA GLY A 543 18.76 -31.29 3.93
C GLY A 543 19.49 -32.11 5.00
N TRP A 544 20.18 -31.43 5.94
CA TRP A 544 20.92 -32.08 7.02
C TRP A 544 20.00 -32.77 8.04
N GLU A 545 18.90 -32.14 8.42
CA GLU A 545 17.86 -32.72 9.28
C GLU A 545 17.15 -33.90 8.60
N GLY A 546 16.86 -33.77 7.30
CA GLY A 546 16.30 -34.85 6.48
C GLY A 546 17.23 -36.06 6.37
N LEU A 547 18.53 -35.83 6.18
CA LEU A 547 19.57 -36.87 6.19
C LEU A 547 19.72 -37.53 7.57
N GLY A 548 19.48 -36.76 8.64
CA GLY A 548 19.38 -37.27 10.02
C GLY A 548 18.19 -38.19 10.22
N HIS A 549 17.02 -37.84 9.69
CA HIS A 549 15.80 -38.65 9.73
C HIS A 549 15.90 -39.92 8.88
N PHE A 550 16.63 -39.89 7.76
CA PHE A 550 16.92 -41.07 6.91
C PHE A 550 18.09 -41.93 7.43
N GLY A 551 18.62 -41.66 8.63
CA GLY A 551 19.57 -42.54 9.32
C GLY A 551 21.00 -42.56 8.76
N LEU A 552 21.33 -41.72 7.77
CA LEU A 552 22.67 -41.66 7.17
C LEU A 552 23.70 -40.93 8.07
N VAL A 553 23.23 -40.03 8.95
CA VAL A 553 24.12 -39.21 9.81
C VAL A 553 24.59 -39.96 11.06
N LYS A 554 23.96 -41.08 11.44
CA LYS A 554 24.44 -41.91 12.57
C LYS A 554 25.82 -42.54 12.30
N LYS A 555 26.28 -42.56 11.04
CA LYS A 555 27.58 -43.14 10.65
C LYS A 555 28.75 -42.15 10.71
N MET A 556 28.53 -40.84 10.64
CA MET A 556 29.63 -39.85 10.71
C MET A 556 30.05 -39.49 12.15
N LYS A 557 29.13 -39.46 13.12
CA LYS A 557 29.49 -39.25 14.53
C LYS A 557 30.34 -40.40 15.12
N LYS A 558 30.30 -41.59 14.51
CA LYS A 558 31.09 -42.74 14.94
C LYS A 558 32.51 -42.78 14.35
N THR A 559 32.80 -41.99 13.31
CA THR A 559 34.14 -41.95 12.69
C THR A 559 35.00 -40.81 13.24
N THR A 560 34.42 -39.68 13.63
CA THR A 560 35.20 -38.56 14.21
C THR A 560 35.62 -38.84 15.66
N THR A 561 34.88 -39.68 16.41
CA THR A 561 35.19 -39.98 17.82
C THR A 561 36.33 -41.02 17.99
N THR A 562 36.81 -41.62 16.91
CA THR A 562 37.88 -42.66 16.96
C THR A 562 39.25 -42.13 16.49
N THR A 563 39.31 -40.93 15.90
CA THR A 563 40.59 -40.34 15.46
C THR A 563 41.14 -39.31 16.45
N THR A 564 40.30 -38.71 17.31
CA THR A 564 40.77 -37.76 18.35
C THR A 564 41.29 -38.46 19.61
N THR A 565 40.93 -39.72 19.85
CA THR A 565 41.40 -40.53 21.00
C THR A 565 42.69 -41.30 20.73
N ALA A 566 43.23 -41.29 19.50
CA ALA A 566 44.50 -41.93 19.18
C ALA A 566 45.69 -40.95 19.09
N MET A 567 45.46 -39.63 19.19
CA MET A 567 46.52 -38.61 19.17
C MET A 567 46.68 -37.83 20.49
N ALA A 568 45.88 -38.14 21.51
CA ALA A 568 45.92 -37.47 22.82
C ALA A 568 46.46 -38.35 23.95
N ASN A 569 47.14 -39.46 23.62
CA ASN A 569 47.70 -40.41 24.61
C ASN A 569 49.22 -40.54 24.52
N SER A 570 49.88 -39.46 24.13
CA SER A 570 51.31 -39.23 24.33
C SER A 570 51.45 -37.74 24.63
N ASP A 571 51.20 -37.36 25.88
CA ASP A 571 52.02 -36.40 26.61
C ASP A 571 51.31 -35.96 27.90
N GLU A 572 52.13 -35.94 28.95
CA GLU A 572 51.93 -35.28 30.25
C GLU A 572 51.17 -36.05 31.35
N ASP A 573 51.94 -36.95 31.95
CA ASP A 573 51.93 -37.27 33.37
C ASP A 573 52.03 -36.01 34.24
N SER A 574 51.16 -35.99 35.25
CA SER A 574 51.20 -35.15 36.44
C SER A 574 52.37 -35.50 37.38
N HIS A 575 52.98 -34.47 37.98
CA HIS A 575 53.55 -34.57 39.33
C HIS A 575 52.99 -33.47 40.26
N HIS A 576 52.29 -33.95 41.29
CA HIS A 576 51.94 -33.43 42.62
C HIS A 576 52.45 -32.05 43.10
N HIS A 577 51.58 -31.25 43.77
CA HIS A 577 51.43 -31.23 45.25
C HIS A 577 50.38 -30.20 45.75
N HIS A 578 50.14 -30.20 47.07
CA HIS A 578 48.90 -29.99 47.82
C HIS A 578 48.89 -28.71 48.69
N ASN A 579 47.70 -28.35 49.21
CA ASN A 579 47.34 -27.48 50.38
C ASN A 579 47.19 -25.96 50.12
N GLY A 580 46.26 -25.18 50.72
CA GLY A 580 45.18 -25.40 51.68
C GLY A 580 44.73 -24.06 52.34
N VAL A 581 43.46 -23.98 52.79
CA VAL A 581 42.91 -23.22 53.96
C VAL A 581 42.55 -21.70 53.87
N ASN A 582 41.26 -21.43 54.17
CA ASN A 582 40.52 -20.32 54.84
C ASN A 582 41.09 -18.89 55.01
N GLY A 583 40.20 -17.87 54.93
CA GLY A 583 40.31 -16.67 55.77
C GLY A 583 39.59 -15.38 55.34
N VAL A 584 38.72 -14.89 56.23
CA VAL A 584 37.93 -13.63 56.32
C VAL A 584 38.75 -12.31 56.27
N LEU A 585 38.10 -11.20 55.85
CA LEU A 585 38.21 -9.75 56.25
C LEU A 585 38.15 -8.82 55.01
N GLN A 586 37.16 -7.94 54.76
CA GLN A 586 36.58 -6.77 55.46
C GLN A 586 37.37 -5.45 55.29
N ASN A 587 36.63 -4.39 54.89
CA ASN A 587 36.92 -2.93 54.91
C ASN A 587 37.92 -2.39 53.86
N GLN A 588 37.84 -1.17 53.32
CA GLN A 588 36.95 0.01 53.44
C GLN A 588 37.37 1.05 52.37
N HIS A 589 36.56 2.10 52.22
CA HIS A 589 36.85 3.45 51.67
C HIS A 589 36.43 3.80 50.21
N SER A 590 35.35 4.59 50.17
CA SER A 590 34.97 5.64 49.20
C SER A 590 35.90 6.88 49.32
N PRO A 591 35.64 8.01 48.64
CA PRO A 591 35.25 8.26 47.23
C PRO A 591 36.11 9.42 46.62
N GLN A 592 36.03 9.70 45.31
CA GLN A 592 36.00 11.07 44.76
C GLN A 592 35.85 11.11 43.23
N ASN A 593 34.81 11.82 42.80
CA ASN A 593 34.50 12.34 41.47
C ASN A 593 35.33 13.64 41.24
N PRO A 594 35.14 14.46 40.17
CA PRO A 594 34.90 14.26 38.73
C PRO A 594 35.95 15.02 37.88
N THR A 595 35.91 14.97 36.54
CA THR A 595 35.98 16.19 35.70
C THR A 595 35.72 15.91 34.22
N ALA A 596 34.93 16.80 33.63
CA ALA A 596 34.59 16.88 32.22
C ALA A 596 35.73 17.45 31.37
N LYS A 597 35.74 17.16 30.07
CA LYS A 597 36.23 18.09 29.05
C LYS A 597 35.59 17.82 27.68
N ALA A 598 34.92 18.84 27.18
CA ALA A 598 34.49 19.01 25.80
C ALA A 598 35.70 19.25 24.88
N LEU A 599 35.57 18.89 23.60
CA LEU A 599 36.29 19.55 22.51
C LEU A 599 35.53 19.39 21.20
N GLN A 600 35.54 20.50 20.46
CA GLN A 600 34.76 20.89 19.30
C GLN A 600 35.76 21.21 18.17
N LEU A 601 35.30 21.11 16.91
CA LEU A 601 35.86 21.70 15.65
C LEU A 601 37.01 20.89 15.00
N GLU A 602 36.77 20.25 13.85
CA GLU A 602 36.84 20.76 12.44
C GLU A 602 38.28 20.96 11.92
N PRO A 603 38.56 20.84 10.60
CA PRO A 603 37.67 20.99 9.44
C PRO A 603 37.26 19.69 8.72
#